data_AF-A0A0G4PY08-F1
#
_entry.id   AF-A0A0G4PY08-F1
#
_cell.length_a   1.000
_cell.length_b   1.000
_cell.length_c   1.000
_cell.angle_alpha   90.00
_cell.angle_beta   90.00
_cell.angle_gamma   90.00
#
_symmetry.space_group_name_H-M   'P 1'
#
loop_
_entity.id
_entity.type
_entity.pdbx_description
1 polymer ?
#
loop_
_entity_poly.entity_id
_entity_poly.type
_entity_poly.pdbx_seq_one_letter_code
_entity_poly.pdbx_strand_id
1 'polypeptide(L)'
;MEFIGESEHLFRNPFAHKPAASKTANALDRDADSYVHPNLVQYYNSLKGIFLQVSAPVPAGTTILADVPYALTPSLDPSQPDDLICSNLKCRQRVKQYKESVRCQTNCIRDVAWCNIDCRTADQARHGIECAWLKNQGENLRQNEGQIYA
;
A
#
# COMPACT_ATOMS: atom_id res chain seq x y z
N MET A 1 -50.76 -5.25 34.07
CA MET A 1 -49.84 -4.72 33.04
C MET A 1 -48.58 -5.55 33.12
N GLU A 2 -48.50 -6.60 32.30
CA GLU A 2 -47.34 -7.48 32.22
C GLU A 2 -46.34 -6.93 31.20
N PHE A 3 -45.07 -6.97 31.56
CA PHE A 3 -43.93 -6.71 30.67
C PHE A 3 -43.61 -8.00 29.90
N ILE A 4 -43.51 -7.90 28.58
CA ILE A 4 -43.04 -8.94 27.65
C ILE A 4 -42.05 -8.20 26.74
N GLY A 5 -40.83 -8.64 26.44
CA GLY A 5 -40.04 -9.82 26.76
C GLY A 5 -38.73 -9.66 25.97
N GLU A 6 -37.61 -10.05 26.56
CA GLU A 6 -36.28 -9.99 25.97
C GLU A 6 -36.17 -10.90 24.73
N SER A 7 -35.39 -10.48 23.74
CA SER A 7 -34.76 -11.40 22.79
C SER A 7 -33.43 -10.81 22.33
N GLU A 8 -32.39 -11.12 23.10
CA GLU A 8 -31.00 -11.01 22.70
C GLU A 8 -30.71 -12.07 21.63
N HIS A 9 -30.77 -11.69 20.35
CA HIS A 9 -30.20 -12.52 19.29
C HIS A 9 -28.69 -12.31 19.22
N LEU A 10 -27.98 -13.24 19.88
CA LEU A 10 -26.54 -13.50 19.76
C LEU A 10 -26.14 -13.75 18.29
N PHE A 11 -25.65 -12.72 17.60
CA PHE A 11 -24.81 -12.92 16.42
C PHE A 11 -23.36 -13.09 16.86
N ARG A 12 -23.00 -14.35 17.12
CA ARG A 12 -21.65 -14.79 17.42
C ARG A 12 -20.81 -14.70 16.14
N ASN A 13 -20.00 -13.66 15.99
CA ASN A 13 -19.07 -13.52 14.88
C ASN A 13 -17.87 -14.47 15.10
N PRO A 14 -17.61 -15.47 14.22
CA PRO A 14 -16.58 -16.48 14.44
C PRO A 14 -15.14 -15.96 14.27
N PHE A 15 -14.94 -14.70 13.91
CA PHE A 15 -13.60 -14.09 13.73
C PHE A 15 -13.18 -13.11 14.83
N ALA A 16 -13.88 -13.10 15.97
CA ALA A 16 -13.49 -12.28 17.11
C ALA A 16 -12.24 -12.87 17.80
N HIS A 17 -11.06 -12.61 17.26
CA HIS A 17 -9.83 -12.79 18.01
C HIS A 17 -9.77 -11.75 19.14
N LYS A 18 -9.70 -12.25 20.37
CA LYS A 18 -9.48 -11.47 21.59
C LYS A 18 -8.23 -10.60 21.40
N PRO A 19 -8.29 -9.26 21.50
CA PRO A 19 -7.11 -8.44 21.36
C PRO A 19 -6.15 -8.78 22.51
N ALA A 20 -4.99 -9.34 22.15
CA ALA A 20 -3.90 -9.53 23.09
C ALA A 20 -3.42 -8.15 23.56
N ALA A 21 -3.11 -8.03 24.85
CA ALA A 21 -2.64 -6.80 25.47
C ALA A 21 -1.47 -6.22 24.65
N SER A 22 -1.65 -4.99 24.17
CA SER A 22 -0.67 -4.25 23.37
C SER A 22 0.58 -4.01 24.21
N LYS A 23 1.65 -4.75 23.89
CA LYS A 23 3.00 -4.39 24.32
C LYS A 23 3.46 -3.29 23.38
N THR A 24 3.91 -2.17 23.95
CA THR A 24 4.57 -1.07 23.24
C THR A 24 5.61 -1.62 22.26
N ALA A 25 5.27 -1.60 20.97
CA ALA A 25 6.18 -2.02 19.91
C ALA A 25 7.17 -0.88 19.64
N ASN A 26 8.47 -1.19 19.73
CA ASN A 26 9.54 -0.29 19.33
C ASN A 26 9.47 -0.04 17.81
N ALA A 27 9.61 1.22 17.43
CA ALA A 27 9.37 1.78 16.09
C ALA A 27 10.39 1.39 14.99
N LEU A 28 10.84 0.14 14.92
CA LEU A 28 11.84 -0.30 13.93
C LEU A 28 11.56 -1.69 13.34
N ASP A 29 10.32 -1.97 12.94
CA ASP A 29 10.03 -3.11 12.06
C ASP A 29 9.21 -2.67 10.84
N ARG A 30 9.89 -2.33 9.74
CA ARG A 30 9.28 -1.75 8.53
C ARG A 30 8.68 -2.82 7.60
N ASP A 31 7.86 -3.69 8.18
CA ASP A 31 6.78 -4.44 7.52
C ASP A 31 5.50 -4.50 8.41
N ALA A 32 5.41 -3.64 9.43
CA ALA A 32 4.37 -3.70 10.47
C ALA A 32 3.35 -2.53 10.51
N ASP A 33 3.32 -1.58 9.56
CA ASP A 33 2.58 -0.32 9.79
C ASP A 33 1.27 -0.20 9.01
N SER A 34 0.46 -1.25 8.95
CA SER A 34 -0.99 -1.05 8.77
C SER A 34 -1.60 -0.69 10.13
N TYR A 35 -2.35 0.40 10.17
CA TYR A 35 -2.97 0.91 11.39
C TYR A 35 -4.45 1.15 11.12
N VAL A 36 -5.31 0.59 11.96
CA VAL A 36 -6.75 0.86 11.96
C VAL A 36 -7.12 1.43 13.32
N HIS A 37 -7.65 2.66 13.34
CA HIS A 37 -8.10 3.28 14.58
C HIS A 37 -9.20 2.44 15.24
N PRO A 38 -9.20 2.23 16.57
CA PRO A 38 -10.16 1.35 17.24
C PRO A 38 -11.63 1.79 17.08
N ASN A 39 -11.86 3.09 16.88
CA ASN A 39 -13.20 3.61 16.59
C ASN A 39 -13.58 3.51 15.10
N LEU A 40 -12.68 3.12 14.20
CA LEU A 40 -13.01 2.93 12.80
C LEU A 40 -13.66 1.57 12.61
N VAL A 41 -14.94 1.57 12.24
CA VAL A 41 -15.73 0.35 12.05
C VAL A 41 -16.29 0.28 10.64
N GLN A 42 -16.54 -0.94 10.19
CA GLN A 42 -17.24 -1.19 8.94
C GLN A 42 -18.76 -1.07 9.15
N TYR A 43 -19.44 -0.38 8.25
CA TYR A 43 -20.89 -0.23 8.26
C TYR A 43 -21.47 -0.59 6.88
N TYR A 44 -22.74 -0.99 6.86
CA TYR A 44 -23.47 -1.34 5.65
C TYR A 44 -24.60 -0.35 5.41
N ASN A 45 -24.65 0.23 4.22
CA ASN A 45 -25.75 1.05 3.75
C ASN A 45 -26.41 0.36 2.54
N SER A 46 -27.74 0.30 2.52
CA SER A 46 -28.49 -0.38 1.47
C SER A 46 -28.31 0.20 0.05
N LEU A 47 -27.88 1.46 -0.06
CA LEU A 47 -27.65 2.14 -1.34
C LEU A 47 -26.16 2.21 -1.73
N LYS A 48 -25.25 2.22 -0.73
CA LYS A 48 -23.81 2.44 -0.94
C LYS A 48 -22.94 1.21 -0.65
N GLY A 49 -23.55 0.13 -0.16
CA GLY A 49 -22.83 -1.06 0.27
C GLY A 49 -21.99 -0.81 1.52
N ILE A 50 -20.77 -1.36 1.53
CA ILE A 50 -19.85 -1.31 2.67
C ILE A 50 -19.07 0.00 2.67
N PHE A 51 -18.94 0.63 3.84
CA PHE A 51 -18.05 1.77 4.05
C PHE A 51 -17.47 1.78 5.47
N LEU A 52 -16.49 2.65 5.70
CA LEU A 52 -15.87 2.84 7.01
C LEU A 52 -16.43 4.08 7.69
N GLN A 53 -16.73 3.97 8.98
CA GLN A 53 -17.27 5.05 9.79
C GLN A 53 -16.61 5.05 11.17
N VAL A 54 -16.43 6.23 11.75
CA VAL A 54 -15.94 6.36 13.12
C VAL A 54 -17.11 6.23 14.11
N SER A 55 -17.01 5.33 15.09
CA SER A 55 -18.05 5.01 16.07
C SER A 55 -18.08 5.96 17.29
N ALA A 56 -17.03 6.76 17.48
CA ALA A 56 -16.91 7.74 18.56
C ALA A 56 -16.04 8.94 18.14
N PRO A 57 -16.14 10.11 18.79
CA PRO A 57 -15.34 11.28 18.46
C PRO A 57 -13.84 10.98 18.42
N VAL A 58 -13.14 11.50 17.40
CA VAL A 58 -11.69 11.39 17.27
C VAL A 58 -11.09 12.79 17.12
N PRO A 59 -10.06 13.16 17.90
CA PRO A 59 -9.43 14.47 17.80
C PRO A 59 -8.83 14.74 16.42
N ALA A 60 -8.84 16.00 16.00
CA ALA A 60 -8.20 16.43 14.76
C ALA A 60 -6.70 16.11 14.77
N GLY A 61 -6.18 15.65 13.64
CA GLY A 61 -4.78 15.23 13.49
C GLY A 61 -4.49 13.78 13.92
N THR A 62 -5.49 13.03 14.40
CA THR A 62 -5.33 11.60 14.73
C THR A 62 -5.33 10.75 13.46
N THR A 63 -4.39 9.82 13.33
CA THR A 63 -4.41 8.81 12.26
C THR A 63 -5.66 7.94 12.40
N ILE A 64 -6.43 7.80 11.32
CA ILE A 64 -7.62 6.93 11.28
C ILE A 64 -7.30 5.58 10.64
N LEU A 65 -6.54 5.62 9.54
CA LEU A 65 -6.11 4.45 8.78
C LEU A 65 -4.72 4.75 8.20
N ALA A 66 -3.81 3.80 8.30
CA ALA A 66 -2.58 3.75 7.51
C ALA A 66 -2.47 2.34 6.95
N ASP A 67 -1.98 2.22 5.72
CA ASP A 67 -1.79 0.92 5.10
C ASP A 67 -0.59 0.93 4.15
N VAL A 68 -0.07 -0.27 3.91
CA VAL A 68 0.89 -0.51 2.84
C VAL A 68 0.11 -0.75 1.54
N PRO A 69 0.51 -0.11 0.42
CA PRO A 69 -0.16 -0.33 -0.84
C PRO A 69 0.01 -1.78 -1.25
N TYR A 70 -1.09 -2.39 -1.69
CA TYR A 70 -1.08 -3.76 -2.22
C TYR A 70 -0.12 -3.92 -3.40
N ALA A 71 -0.11 -2.92 -4.30
CA ALA A 71 0.83 -2.81 -5.40
C ALA A 71 1.12 -1.33 -5.69
N LEU A 72 2.33 -1.04 -6.16
CA LEU A 72 2.73 0.28 -6.64
C LEU A 72 3.43 0.11 -7.99
N THR A 73 2.89 0.79 -9.00
CA THR A 73 3.52 0.90 -10.31
C THR A 73 3.90 2.36 -10.51
N PRO A 74 5.18 2.71 -10.64
CA PRO A 74 5.59 4.07 -10.95
C PRO A 74 5.07 4.46 -12.33
N SER A 75 4.17 5.44 -12.41
CA SER A 75 3.84 6.11 -13.68
C SER A 75 4.82 7.25 -13.88
N LEU A 76 5.60 7.21 -14.95
CA LEU A 76 6.48 8.32 -15.31
C LEU A 76 5.85 9.11 -16.43
N ASP A 77 5.77 10.42 -16.24
CA ASP A 77 5.54 11.34 -17.34
C ASP A 77 6.71 11.18 -18.34
N PRO A 78 6.45 10.78 -19.59
CA PRO A 78 7.49 10.65 -20.61
C PRO A 78 8.25 11.97 -20.85
N SER A 79 7.63 13.11 -20.53
CA SER A 79 8.23 14.45 -20.63
C SER A 79 9.11 14.82 -19.43
N GLN A 80 9.03 14.07 -18.32
CA GLN A 80 9.83 14.29 -17.09
C GLN A 80 10.52 12.99 -16.63
N PRO A 81 11.56 12.53 -17.37
CA PRO A 81 12.25 11.27 -17.09
C PRO A 81 13.02 11.25 -15.76
N ASP A 82 13.18 12.40 -15.10
CA ASP A 82 13.91 12.56 -13.85
C ASP A 82 13.04 12.38 -12.59
N ASP A 83 11.72 12.20 -12.73
CA ASP A 83 10.78 12.07 -11.60
C ASP A 83 10.60 10.61 -11.12
N LEU A 84 11.66 9.81 -11.26
CA LEU A 84 11.68 8.40 -10.84
C LEU A 84 11.48 8.24 -9.33
N ILE A 85 10.66 7.27 -8.94
CA ILE A 85 10.54 6.80 -7.55
C ILE A 85 11.36 5.53 -7.40
N CYS A 86 12.02 5.38 -6.25
CA CYS A 86 12.76 4.17 -5.94
C CYS A 86 11.84 2.93 -5.99
N SER A 87 12.22 1.93 -6.78
CA SER A 87 11.46 0.67 -6.95
C SER A 87 11.41 -0.17 -5.67
N ASN A 88 12.28 0.08 -4.69
CA ASN A 88 12.12 -0.46 -3.35
C ASN A 88 10.90 0.20 -2.68
N LEU A 89 9.82 -0.57 -2.55
CA LEU A 89 8.53 -0.11 -2.00
C LEU A 89 8.60 0.34 -0.54
N LYS A 90 9.68 0.01 0.19
CA LYS A 90 9.93 0.52 1.54
C LYS A 90 10.62 1.90 1.55
N CYS A 91 11.32 2.24 0.47
CA CYS A 91 12.05 3.51 0.36
C CYS A 91 11.11 4.64 -0.08
N ARG A 92 10.38 4.44 -1.19
CA ARG A 92 9.43 5.40 -1.80
C ARG A 92 9.98 6.82 -2.03
N GLN A 93 11.29 7.02 -1.91
CA GLN A 93 11.91 8.31 -2.16
C GLN A 93 12.03 8.56 -3.66
N ARG A 94 11.94 9.84 -4.05
CA ARG A 94 12.34 10.27 -5.38
C ARG A 94 13.84 10.02 -5.59
N VAL A 95 14.17 9.49 -6.75
CA VAL A 95 15.53 9.25 -7.18
C VAL A 95 16.10 10.59 -7.66
N LYS A 96 16.78 11.30 -6.76
CA LYS A 96 17.21 12.69 -6.96
C LYS A 96 18.13 12.91 -8.17
N GLN A 97 18.82 11.87 -8.64
CA GLN A 97 19.73 11.96 -9.77
C GLN A 97 19.71 10.65 -10.57
N TYR A 98 19.17 10.69 -11.79
CA TYR A 98 19.09 9.54 -12.68
C TYR A 98 20.45 8.83 -12.87
N LYS A 99 21.54 9.60 -13.01
CA LYS A 99 22.89 9.09 -13.25
C LYS A 99 23.53 8.38 -12.05
N GLU A 100 23.12 8.74 -10.83
CA GLU A 100 23.62 8.13 -9.59
C GLU A 100 22.73 6.99 -9.11
N SER A 101 21.57 6.81 -9.75
CA SER A 101 20.65 5.73 -9.45
C SER A 101 21.20 4.37 -9.85
N VAL A 102 20.88 3.36 -9.06
CA VAL A 102 21.18 1.98 -9.40
C VAL A 102 20.08 1.46 -10.33
N ARG A 103 20.49 0.84 -11.43
CA ARG A 103 19.58 0.30 -12.45
C ARG A 103 19.56 -1.22 -12.42
N CYS A 104 18.56 -1.80 -13.07
CA CYS A 104 18.46 -3.25 -13.20
C CYS A 104 19.62 -3.76 -14.07
N GLN A 105 20.31 -4.80 -13.60
CA GLN A 105 21.46 -5.39 -14.31
C GLN A 105 21.08 -5.98 -15.67
N THR A 106 19.85 -6.47 -15.82
CA THR A 106 19.34 -7.01 -17.09
C THR A 106 18.80 -5.94 -18.03
N ASN A 107 18.78 -4.68 -17.56
CA ASN A 107 18.20 -3.51 -18.23
C ASN A 107 16.75 -3.78 -18.68
N CYS A 108 15.89 -4.21 -17.75
CA CYS A 108 14.51 -4.60 -18.06
C CYS A 108 13.66 -3.43 -18.58
N ILE A 109 13.68 -2.27 -17.92
CA ILE A 109 12.99 -1.06 -18.37
C ILE A 109 13.61 0.15 -17.67
N ARG A 110 13.48 1.34 -18.27
CA ARG A 110 14.00 2.59 -17.71
C ARG A 110 13.29 3.06 -16.43
N ASP A 111 12.25 2.40 -16.01
CA ASP A 111 11.45 2.87 -14.87
C ASP A 111 11.89 2.25 -13.57
N VAL A 112 12.61 1.14 -13.67
CA VAL A 112 13.14 0.42 -12.54
C VAL A 112 14.45 1.08 -12.13
N ALA A 113 14.40 1.82 -11.03
CA ALA A 113 15.52 2.56 -10.47
C ALA A 113 15.54 2.41 -8.95
N TRP A 114 16.73 2.30 -8.37
CA TRP A 114 16.91 2.33 -6.93
C TRP A 114 17.79 3.51 -6.54
N CYS A 115 17.54 4.09 -5.36
CA CYS A 115 18.37 5.16 -4.82
C CYS A 115 19.84 4.72 -4.68
N ASN A 116 20.07 3.45 -4.31
CA ASN A 116 21.37 2.88 -4.03
C ASN A 116 21.32 1.34 -4.08
N ILE A 117 22.48 0.72 -3.85
CA ILE A 117 22.66 -0.73 -3.87
C ILE A 117 21.84 -1.46 -2.79
N ASP A 118 21.67 -0.84 -1.61
CA ASP A 118 20.90 -1.41 -0.51
C ASP A 118 19.43 -1.52 -0.89
N CYS A 119 18.88 -0.47 -1.51
CA CYS A 119 17.52 -0.49 -2.02
C CYS A 119 17.33 -1.55 -3.12
N ARG A 120 18.30 -1.71 -4.03
CA ARG A 120 18.22 -2.78 -5.04
C ARG A 120 18.22 -4.16 -4.39
N THR A 121 19.14 -4.38 -3.47
CA THR A 121 19.31 -5.68 -2.80
C THR A 121 18.06 -6.07 -2.02
N ALA A 122 17.47 -5.11 -1.29
CA ALA A 122 16.23 -5.33 -0.54
C ALA A 122 15.03 -5.64 -1.44
N ASP A 123 14.99 -5.10 -2.67
CA ASP A 123 13.88 -5.26 -3.61
C ASP A 123 14.06 -6.44 -4.60
N GLN A 124 15.25 -7.05 -4.62
CA GLN A 124 15.69 -7.99 -5.65
C GLN A 124 14.72 -9.18 -5.85
N ALA A 125 14.21 -9.75 -4.76
CA ALA A 125 13.31 -10.90 -4.82
C ALA A 125 11.97 -10.53 -5.48
N ARG A 126 11.38 -9.40 -5.11
CA ARG A 126 10.13 -8.89 -5.70
C ARG A 126 10.33 -8.55 -7.17
N HIS A 127 11.37 -7.77 -7.48
CA HIS A 127 11.67 -7.36 -8.85
C HIS A 127 11.97 -8.57 -9.76
N GLY A 128 12.62 -9.62 -9.23
CA GLY A 128 12.94 -10.82 -9.99
C GLY A 128 11.72 -11.49 -10.64
N ILE A 129 10.55 -11.38 -10.03
CA ILE A 129 9.29 -11.97 -10.53
C ILE A 129 8.83 -11.28 -11.83
N GLU A 130 8.97 -9.95 -11.92
CA GLU A 130 8.49 -9.13 -13.04
C GLU A 130 9.59 -8.82 -14.08
N CYS A 131 10.86 -8.93 -13.70
CA CYS A 131 12.01 -8.44 -14.48
C CYS A 131 12.04 -8.97 -15.93
N ALA A 132 11.86 -10.28 -16.13
CA ALA A 132 11.90 -10.88 -17.46
C ALA A 132 10.72 -10.41 -18.33
N TRP A 133 9.54 -10.27 -17.73
CA TRP A 133 8.35 -9.79 -18.43
C TRP A 133 8.49 -8.31 -18.82
N LEU A 134 8.94 -7.46 -17.88
CA LEU A 134 9.19 -6.03 -18.16
C LEU A 134 10.20 -5.83 -19.28
N LYS A 135 11.24 -6.68 -19.35
CA LYS A 135 12.22 -6.63 -20.44
C LYS A 135 11.62 -6.85 -21.82
N ASN A 136 10.62 -7.73 -21.91
CA ASN A 136 10.03 -8.12 -23.18
C ASN A 136 8.82 -7.26 -23.56
N GLN A 137 8.09 -6.75 -22.57
CA GLN A 137 6.78 -6.12 -22.75
C GLN A 137 6.72 -4.64 -22.31
N GLY A 138 7.65 -4.19 -21.47
CA GLY A 138 7.55 -2.90 -20.78
C GLY A 138 7.50 -1.68 -21.70
N GLU A 139 8.36 -1.62 -22.72
CA GLU A 139 8.35 -0.52 -23.69
C GLU A 139 7.12 -0.58 -24.62
N ASN A 140 6.65 -1.78 -24.96
CA ASN A 140 5.46 -1.97 -25.79
C ASN A 140 4.20 -1.44 -25.06
N LEU A 141 4.06 -1.76 -23.78
CA LEU A 141 2.95 -1.26 -22.94
C LEU A 141 2.97 0.26 -22.85
N ARG A 142 4.14 0.87 -22.65
CA ARG A 142 4.26 2.34 -22.62
C ARG A 142 3.79 2.99 -23.91
N GLN A 143 4.16 2.44 -25.06
CA GLN A 143 3.81 2.99 -26.36
C GLN A 143 2.33 2.81 -26.70
N ASN A 144 1.74 1.68 -26.30
CA ASN A 144 0.38 1.31 -26.69
C ASN A 144 -0.69 1.71 -25.67
N GLU A 145 -0.35 1.75 -24.38
CA GLU A 145 -1.29 2.02 -23.29
C GLU A 145 -0.98 3.32 -22.53
N GLY A 146 0.24 3.85 -22.66
CA GLY A 146 0.68 5.08 -21.99
C GLY A 146 0.01 6.37 -22.47
N GLN A 147 -0.84 6.32 -23.49
CA GLN A 147 -1.66 7.47 -23.94
C GLN A 147 -3.01 7.61 -23.21
N ILE A 148 -3.41 6.64 -22.37
CA ILE A 148 -4.77 6.61 -21.80
C ILE A 148 -4.90 7.49 -20.52
N TYR A 149 -3.79 8.07 -20.03
CA TYR A 149 -3.78 8.93 -18.83
C TYR A 149 -2.98 10.23 -19.03
N ALA A 150 -3.18 10.92 -20.16
CA ALA A 150 -2.78 12.31 -20.33
C ALA A 150 -4.01 13.23 -20.19
#